data_AF-A0A956BVE2-F1
#
_entry.id   AF-A0A956BVE2-F1
#
_cell.length_a   1.000
_cell.length_b   1.000
_cell.length_c   1.000
_cell.angle_alpha   90.00
_cell.angle_beta   90.00
_cell.angle_gamma   90.00
#
_symmetry.space_group_name_H-M   'P 1'
#
loop_
_entity.id
_entity.type
_entity.pdbx_description
1 polymer ?
#
loop_
_entity_poly.entity_id
_entity_poly.type
_entity_poly.pdbx_seq_one_letter_code
_entity_poly.pdbx_strand_id
1 'polypeptide(L)'
;MNKTAALVLGVLCCAASPASAQGCPADTNIPDWVSITTSNQGPGSTSDPEPGAIAICSATDGFGDTDDHYRVAFQPRDHDFTLTAMVSSVDAEGSGGLVALAAQGGLHAARVAVEAYVAPSGSAFLRSSIRRQAGGAVDTPIASVPVTLPVVLELVREGDVIRTGVVGGATHLSAVVDPQGDLMGPVRVGVMQTSNDAQALRSATFHRIALSAPE
;
A
#
# COMPACT_ATOMS: atom_id res chain seq x y z
N MET A 1 65.08 0.65 -5.49
CA MET A 1 64.21 0.77 -4.31
C MET A 1 63.48 2.10 -4.42
N ASN A 2 62.17 2.08 -4.67
CA ASN A 2 61.25 3.21 -4.46
C ASN A 2 59.83 2.65 -4.57
N LYS A 3 59.17 2.47 -3.42
CA LYS A 3 57.74 2.16 -3.35
C LYS A 3 57.04 3.41 -2.85
N THR A 4 56.29 4.04 -3.74
CA THR A 4 55.42 5.19 -3.47
C THR A 4 54.23 4.72 -2.65
N ALA A 5 54.03 5.30 -1.47
CA ALA A 5 52.87 5.07 -0.62
C ALA A 5 51.67 5.86 -1.17
N ALA A 6 50.59 5.18 -1.51
CA ALA A 6 49.31 5.81 -1.82
C ALA A 6 48.50 5.94 -0.52
N LEU A 7 48.27 7.19 -0.13
CA LEU A 7 47.39 7.59 0.97
C LEU A 7 45.93 7.32 0.56
N VAL A 8 45.29 6.32 1.17
CA VAL A 8 43.85 6.08 1.00
C VAL A 8 43.10 7.08 1.86
N LEU A 9 42.55 8.11 1.23
CA LEU A 9 41.63 9.06 1.86
C LEU A 9 40.29 8.32 2.08
N GLY A 10 40.04 7.91 3.33
CA GLY A 10 38.75 7.36 3.73
C GLY A 10 37.67 8.43 3.64
N VAL A 11 36.83 8.37 2.61
CA VAL A 11 35.58 9.11 2.54
C VAL A 11 34.67 8.49 3.59
N LEU A 12 34.53 9.18 4.73
CA LEU A 12 33.43 8.96 5.66
C LEU A 12 32.14 9.18 4.88
N CYS A 13 31.44 8.09 4.54
CA CYS A 13 30.13 8.16 3.92
C CYS A 13 29.16 8.65 5.00
N CYS A 14 28.97 9.97 5.08
CA CYS A 14 27.80 10.52 5.74
C CYS A 14 26.59 9.98 4.97
N ALA A 15 25.85 9.05 5.57
CA ALA A 15 24.51 8.73 5.11
C ALA A 15 23.74 10.05 5.09
N ALA A 16 23.44 10.55 3.89
CA ALA A 16 22.57 11.68 3.74
C ALA A 16 21.23 11.28 4.36
N SER A 17 20.83 11.96 5.43
CA SER A 17 19.44 11.96 5.86
C SER A 17 18.58 12.19 4.62
N PRO A 18 17.58 11.36 4.31
CA PRO A 18 16.73 11.62 3.17
C PRO A 18 16.17 13.02 3.36
N ALA A 19 16.48 13.91 2.40
CA ALA A 19 15.93 15.23 2.33
C ALA A 19 14.43 15.09 2.56
N SER A 20 13.87 15.86 3.50
CA SER A 20 12.43 15.95 3.68
C SER A 20 11.79 16.03 2.29
N ALA A 21 10.98 15.04 1.95
CA ALA A 21 10.07 15.06 0.83
C ALA A 21 9.45 16.46 0.78
N GLN A 22 9.87 17.34 -0.14
CA GLN A 22 9.40 18.72 -0.19
C GLN A 22 7.89 18.71 -0.52
N GLY A 23 7.05 18.60 0.51
CA GLY A 23 5.59 18.53 0.41
C GLY A 23 4.92 17.51 1.34
N CYS A 24 5.56 16.38 1.67
CA CYS A 24 4.97 15.40 2.60
C CYS A 24 5.35 15.71 4.06
N PRO A 25 4.51 15.34 5.05
CA PRO A 25 4.88 15.33 6.45
C PRO A 25 6.15 14.50 6.70
N ALA A 26 6.88 14.76 7.79
CA ALA A 26 8.01 13.92 8.16
C ALA A 26 7.53 12.49 8.52
N ASP A 27 8.35 11.49 8.20
CA ASP A 27 8.13 10.12 8.67
C ASP A 27 8.09 10.11 10.21
N THR A 28 7.10 9.41 10.76
CA THR A 28 7.06 9.11 12.20
C THR A 28 7.10 7.61 12.40
N ASN A 29 7.70 7.16 13.51
CA ASN A 29 7.63 5.76 13.88
C ASN A 29 6.20 5.41 14.30
N ILE A 30 5.54 4.54 13.55
CA ILE A 30 4.19 4.04 13.87
C ILE A 30 4.36 2.66 14.51
N PRO A 31 4.03 2.49 15.80
CA PRO A 31 4.22 1.21 16.49
C PRO A 31 3.61 0.04 15.72
N ASP A 32 4.35 -1.06 15.60
CA ASP A 32 3.96 -2.30 14.91
C ASP A 32 3.79 -2.21 13.38
N TRP A 33 3.89 -1.02 12.77
CA TRP A 33 3.73 -0.83 11.34
C TRP A 33 5.07 -0.54 10.65
N VAL A 34 5.39 -1.33 9.62
CA VAL A 34 6.56 -1.12 8.77
C VAL A 34 6.11 -0.46 7.47
N SER A 35 6.83 0.56 7.02
CA SER A 35 6.54 1.25 5.76
C SER A 35 7.56 0.93 4.68
N ILE A 36 7.07 0.65 3.47
CA ILE A 36 7.89 0.52 2.26
C ILE A 36 7.21 1.23 1.09
N THR A 37 8.00 1.61 0.09
CA THR A 37 7.50 1.91 -1.25
C THR A 37 7.81 0.70 -2.14
N THR A 38 6.87 0.26 -2.98
CA THR A 38 7.07 -0.91 -3.86
C THR A 38 8.07 -0.66 -4.99
N SER A 39 8.46 0.61 -5.20
CA SER A 39 9.46 1.04 -6.18
C SER A 39 10.37 2.15 -5.63
N ASN A 40 11.39 2.52 -6.40
CA ASN A 40 12.30 3.63 -6.13
C ASN A 40 11.77 5.00 -6.60
N GLN A 41 10.49 5.10 -6.97
CA GLN A 41 9.88 6.31 -7.51
C GLN A 41 9.42 7.23 -6.37
N GLY A 42 9.83 8.51 -6.48
CA GLY A 42 9.28 9.65 -5.74
C GLY A 42 9.66 9.76 -4.24
N PRO A 43 9.75 10.99 -3.70
CA PRO A 43 9.76 11.19 -2.27
C PRO A 43 8.40 10.79 -1.66
N GLY A 44 8.39 10.37 -0.40
CA GLY A 44 7.16 10.03 0.29
C GLY A 44 7.39 9.87 1.79
N SER A 45 6.30 9.75 2.54
CA SER A 45 6.32 9.53 3.98
C SER A 45 5.11 8.75 4.48
N THR A 46 5.27 8.21 5.68
CA THR A 46 4.25 7.60 6.51
C THR A 46 4.31 8.28 7.87
N SER A 47 3.22 8.89 8.29
CA SER A 47 3.12 9.62 9.55
C SER A 47 1.89 9.21 10.35
N ASP A 48 1.92 9.42 11.66
CA ASP A 48 0.78 9.29 12.57
C ASP A 48 0.27 10.71 12.91
N PRO A 49 -0.69 11.27 12.15
CA PRO A 49 -1.16 12.63 12.37
C PRO A 49 -1.92 12.81 13.68
N GLU A 50 -2.49 11.72 14.22
CA GLU A 50 -3.16 11.67 15.52
C GLU A 50 -3.27 10.21 16.01
N PRO A 51 -3.22 9.94 17.33
CA PRO A 51 -3.08 8.57 17.85
C PRO A 51 -4.02 7.54 17.21
N GLY A 52 -3.42 6.53 16.57
CA GLY A 52 -4.16 5.44 15.92
C GLY A 52 -4.58 5.73 14.48
N ALA A 53 -4.08 6.81 13.89
CA ALA A 53 -4.20 7.09 12.46
C ALA A 53 -2.89 6.78 11.73
N ILE A 54 -3.00 6.48 10.43
CA ILE A 54 -1.86 6.40 9.53
C ILE A 54 -2.14 7.33 8.35
N ALA A 55 -1.26 8.27 8.08
CA ALA A 55 -1.25 9.06 6.86
C ALA A 55 -0.08 8.63 5.98
N ILE A 56 -0.36 8.39 4.70
CA ILE A 56 0.65 8.05 3.70
C ILE A 56 0.63 9.13 2.62
N CYS A 57 1.79 9.69 2.31
CA CYS A 57 1.99 10.66 1.25
C CYS A 57 3.08 10.15 0.30
N SER A 58 2.84 10.15 -1.01
CA SER A 58 3.83 9.72 -1.99
C SER A 58 3.51 10.24 -3.40
N ALA A 59 4.53 10.30 -4.24
CA ALA A 59 4.43 10.48 -5.69
C ALA A 59 4.72 9.13 -6.37
N THR A 60 3.68 8.42 -6.80
CA THR A 60 3.77 7.08 -7.39
C THR A 60 2.76 6.88 -8.52
N ASP A 61 3.08 6.04 -9.51
CA ASP A 61 2.24 5.83 -10.70
C ASP A 61 1.01 4.93 -10.46
N GLY A 62 0.92 4.27 -9.31
CA GLY A 62 -0.21 3.43 -8.95
C GLY A 62 -0.09 2.00 -9.45
N PHE A 63 -1.24 1.34 -9.60
CA PHE A 63 -1.30 -0.05 -10.05
C PHE A 63 -1.15 -0.14 -11.56
N GLY A 64 -0.15 -0.90 -12.03
CA GLY A 64 0.11 -1.13 -13.45
C GLY A 64 -0.11 -2.58 -13.86
N ASP A 65 -0.08 -2.84 -15.17
CA ASP A 65 -0.35 -4.17 -15.71
C ASP A 65 0.69 -5.21 -15.31
N THR A 66 1.96 -4.81 -15.19
CA THR A 66 3.09 -5.70 -14.82
C THR A 66 3.77 -5.28 -13.51
N ASP A 67 3.65 -4.00 -13.16
CA ASP A 67 4.45 -3.33 -12.13
C ASP A 67 3.53 -2.40 -11.34
N ASP A 68 3.56 -2.49 -10.00
CA ASP A 68 2.79 -1.65 -9.12
C ASP A 68 3.70 -0.67 -8.35
N HIS A 69 3.31 0.60 -8.35
CA HIS A 69 4.01 1.72 -7.72
C HIS A 69 3.10 2.35 -6.67
N TYR A 70 3.29 1.98 -5.41
CA TYR A 70 2.56 2.56 -4.29
C TYR A 70 3.39 2.52 -3.01
N ARG A 71 2.99 3.32 -2.03
CA ARG A 71 3.54 3.26 -0.67
C ARG A 71 2.56 2.51 0.23
N VAL A 72 3.09 1.66 1.11
CA VAL A 72 2.31 0.84 2.01
C VAL A 72 2.90 0.87 3.41
N ALA A 73 2.04 1.02 4.41
CA ALA A 73 2.33 0.70 5.80
C ALA A 73 1.68 -0.65 6.12
N PHE A 74 2.45 -1.63 6.57
CA PHE A 74 1.99 -3.01 6.73
C PHE A 74 2.44 -3.68 8.03
N GLN A 75 1.77 -4.78 8.35
CA GLN A 75 2.20 -5.82 9.28
C GLN A 75 2.37 -7.16 8.55
N PRO A 76 3.40 -7.96 8.87
CA PRO A 76 3.54 -9.30 8.31
C PRO A 76 2.47 -10.26 8.85
N ARG A 77 1.98 -11.17 8.00
CA ARG A 77 1.03 -12.24 8.35
C ARG A 77 1.37 -13.53 7.60
N ASP A 78 1.29 -14.65 8.29
CA ASP A 78 1.54 -16.00 7.76
C ASP A 78 0.33 -16.94 7.91
N HIS A 79 -0.80 -16.40 8.39
CA HIS A 79 -2.07 -17.09 8.61
C HIS A 79 -3.24 -16.24 8.13
N ASP A 80 -4.43 -16.83 8.07
CA ASP A 80 -5.69 -16.16 7.76
C ASP A 80 -5.89 -14.87 8.56
N PHE A 81 -6.52 -13.88 7.95
CA PHE A 81 -6.65 -12.56 8.55
C PHE A 81 -7.92 -11.84 8.10
N THR A 82 -8.34 -10.89 8.93
CA THR A 82 -9.25 -9.81 8.56
C THR A 82 -8.55 -8.48 8.83
N LEU A 83 -8.37 -7.69 7.78
CA LEU A 83 -7.93 -6.30 7.87
C LEU A 83 -9.13 -5.40 7.61
N THR A 84 -9.40 -4.49 8.53
CA THR A 84 -10.32 -3.37 8.31
C THR A 84 -9.61 -2.04 8.53
N ALA A 85 -9.99 -1.02 7.76
CA ALA A 85 -9.62 0.35 8.06
C ALA A 85 -10.67 1.33 7.51
N MET A 86 -10.85 2.43 8.21
CA MET A 86 -11.57 3.60 7.70
C MET A 86 -10.62 4.42 6.83
N VAL A 87 -10.91 4.50 5.52
CA VAL A 87 -10.29 5.49 4.63
C VAL A 87 -10.99 6.81 4.87
N SER A 88 -10.33 7.72 5.59
CA SER A 88 -10.92 8.97 6.05
C SER A 88 -10.85 10.08 4.99
N SER A 89 -9.72 10.16 4.30
CA SER A 89 -9.50 11.12 3.23
C SER A 89 -8.52 10.57 2.21
N VAL A 90 -8.71 10.97 0.95
CA VAL A 90 -7.78 10.74 -0.16
C VAL A 90 -7.78 12.03 -0.98
N ASP A 91 -6.60 12.52 -1.35
CA ASP A 91 -6.50 13.68 -2.22
C ASP A 91 -7.11 13.40 -3.60
N ALA A 92 -7.62 14.44 -4.26
CA ALA A 92 -8.17 14.31 -5.60
C ALA A 92 -7.15 13.68 -6.56
N GLU A 93 -7.65 12.79 -7.41
CA GLU A 93 -6.91 11.95 -8.36
C GLU A 93 -6.00 10.88 -7.74
N GLY A 94 -5.90 10.81 -6.41
CA GLY A 94 -5.19 9.75 -5.70
C GLY A 94 -6.06 8.54 -5.40
N SER A 95 -5.41 7.49 -4.88
CA SER A 95 -6.06 6.31 -4.31
C SER A 95 -5.52 6.01 -2.92
N GLY A 96 -6.40 5.57 -2.02
CA GLY A 96 -6.05 5.05 -0.70
C GLY A 96 -6.88 3.82 -0.35
N GLY A 97 -6.27 2.80 0.26
CA GLY A 97 -6.98 1.56 0.52
C GLY A 97 -6.22 0.51 1.32
N LEU A 98 -6.67 -0.74 1.21
CA LEU A 98 -6.08 -1.91 1.83
C LEU A 98 -5.35 -2.76 0.79
N VAL A 99 -4.26 -3.40 1.20
CA VAL A 99 -3.51 -4.33 0.36
C VAL A 99 -2.99 -5.52 1.18
N ALA A 100 -2.98 -6.69 0.56
CA ALA A 100 -2.11 -7.80 0.95
C ALA A 100 -1.14 -8.08 -0.19
N LEU A 101 0.16 -8.05 0.12
CA LEU A 101 1.27 -8.21 -0.81
C LEU A 101 2.09 -9.44 -0.40
N ALA A 102 2.40 -10.34 -1.34
CA ALA A 102 3.25 -11.50 -1.04
C ALA A 102 4.59 -11.08 -0.40
N ALA A 103 5.04 -11.77 0.64
CA ALA A 103 6.17 -11.33 1.47
C ALA A 103 7.52 -11.28 0.73
N GLN A 104 7.66 -11.93 -0.43
CA GLN A 104 8.84 -11.79 -1.30
C GLN A 104 8.78 -10.58 -2.25
N GLY A 105 7.79 -9.70 -2.10
CA GLY A 105 7.40 -8.74 -3.12
C GLY A 105 8.14 -7.40 -3.18
N GLY A 106 8.46 -6.98 -4.40
CA GLY A 106 8.65 -5.59 -4.85
C GLY A 106 7.54 -5.21 -5.85
N LEU A 107 7.79 -4.30 -6.79
CA LEU A 107 6.79 -3.82 -7.76
C LEU A 107 6.04 -4.91 -8.56
N HIS A 108 6.59 -6.10 -8.77
CA HIS A 108 5.93 -7.15 -9.55
C HIS A 108 5.14 -8.17 -8.72
N ALA A 109 5.13 -8.08 -7.39
CA ALA A 109 4.65 -9.21 -6.58
C ALA A 109 3.16 -9.46 -6.72
N ALA A 110 2.75 -10.70 -6.40
CA ALA A 110 1.35 -11.00 -6.21
C ALA A 110 0.75 -10.13 -5.10
N ARG A 111 -0.45 -9.60 -5.35
CA ARG A 111 -1.17 -8.73 -4.43
C ARG A 111 -2.68 -8.78 -4.66
N VAL A 112 -3.41 -8.41 -3.63
CA VAL A 112 -4.83 -8.06 -3.68
C VAL A 112 -4.99 -6.67 -3.07
N ALA A 113 -5.77 -5.82 -3.73
CA ALA A 113 -6.05 -4.47 -3.24
C ALA A 113 -7.52 -4.12 -3.34
N VAL A 114 -7.97 -3.29 -2.41
CA VAL A 114 -9.23 -2.55 -2.46
C VAL A 114 -8.96 -1.10 -2.12
N GLU A 115 -9.41 -0.19 -2.96
CA GLU A 115 -9.07 1.22 -2.87
C GLU A 115 -10.28 2.11 -3.07
N ALA A 116 -10.29 3.24 -2.36
CA ALA A 116 -11.09 4.39 -2.72
C ALA A 116 -10.24 5.32 -3.60
N TYR A 117 -10.64 5.46 -4.86
CA TYR A 117 -10.11 6.44 -5.81
C TYR A 117 -10.97 7.69 -5.79
N VAL A 118 -10.37 8.87 -5.71
CA VAL A 118 -11.08 10.16 -5.80
C VAL A 118 -10.85 10.76 -7.18
N ALA A 119 -11.90 10.95 -7.97
CA ALA A 119 -11.81 11.58 -9.29
C ALA A 119 -11.47 13.08 -9.19
N PRO A 120 -11.02 13.74 -10.27
CA PRO A 120 -10.82 15.20 -10.30
C PRO A 120 -12.06 16.01 -9.86
N SER A 121 -13.26 15.46 -10.04
CA SER A 121 -14.53 16.07 -9.61
C SER A 121 -14.76 16.02 -8.09
N GLY A 122 -13.92 15.31 -7.34
CA GLY A 122 -14.10 15.00 -5.91
C GLY A 122 -15.01 13.80 -5.64
N SER A 123 -15.57 13.17 -6.67
CA SER A 123 -16.37 11.95 -6.52
C SER A 123 -15.47 10.75 -6.20
N ALA A 124 -15.83 9.95 -5.19
CA ALA A 124 -15.07 8.77 -4.80
C ALA A 124 -15.67 7.48 -5.38
N PHE A 125 -14.81 6.54 -5.74
CA PHE A 125 -15.18 5.24 -6.28
C PHE A 125 -14.34 4.13 -5.65
N LEU A 126 -14.98 3.00 -5.36
CA LEU A 126 -14.28 1.79 -4.95
C LEU A 126 -13.76 1.04 -6.17
N ARG A 127 -12.54 0.54 -6.08
CA ARG A 127 -11.92 -0.35 -7.05
C ARG A 127 -11.26 -1.51 -6.33
N SER A 128 -11.22 -2.66 -6.98
CA SER A 128 -10.44 -3.81 -6.52
C SER A 128 -9.64 -4.40 -7.66
N SER A 129 -8.43 -4.85 -7.35
CA SER A 129 -7.51 -5.40 -8.33
C SER A 129 -6.65 -6.49 -7.72
N ILE A 130 -6.33 -7.53 -8.50
CA ILE A 130 -5.61 -8.70 -8.01
C ILE A 130 -4.55 -9.12 -9.01
N ARG A 131 -3.33 -9.38 -8.53
CA ARG A 131 -2.27 -10.06 -9.26
C ARG A 131 -1.99 -11.35 -8.51
N ARG A 132 -2.32 -12.52 -9.08
CA ARG A 132 -2.19 -13.81 -8.36
C ARG A 132 -0.76 -14.32 -8.26
N GLN A 133 0.10 -13.93 -9.20
CA GLN A 133 1.48 -14.41 -9.30
C GLN A 133 2.41 -13.25 -9.61
N ALA A 134 3.65 -13.31 -9.12
CA ALA A 134 4.64 -12.29 -9.43
C ALA A 134 4.85 -12.12 -10.95
N GLY A 135 4.73 -10.88 -11.45
CA GLY A 135 4.83 -10.55 -12.87
C GLY A 135 3.66 -11.05 -13.74
N GLY A 136 2.68 -11.72 -13.15
CA GLY A 136 1.48 -12.18 -13.85
C GLY A 136 0.52 -11.05 -14.19
N ALA A 137 -0.50 -11.35 -15.00
CA ALA A 137 -1.53 -10.37 -15.34
C ALA A 137 -2.32 -9.93 -14.10
N VAL A 138 -2.80 -8.68 -14.15
CA VAL A 138 -3.75 -8.16 -13.16
C VAL A 138 -5.15 -8.61 -13.56
N ASP A 139 -5.77 -9.44 -12.73
CA ASP A 139 -7.20 -9.62 -12.74
C ASP A 139 -7.85 -8.32 -12.26
N THR A 140 -8.80 -7.83 -13.04
CA THR A 140 -9.64 -6.69 -12.66
C THR A 140 -10.98 -7.18 -12.11
N PRO A 141 -11.11 -7.51 -10.81
CA PRO A 141 -12.43 -7.66 -10.23
C PRO A 141 -13.09 -6.28 -10.00
N ILE A 142 -13.97 -5.97 -10.96
CA ILE A 142 -15.20 -5.17 -10.90
C ILE A 142 -15.09 -3.63 -10.73
N ALA A 143 -15.95 -3.01 -11.55
CA ALA A 143 -16.29 -1.61 -11.79
C ALA A 143 -16.15 -0.62 -10.62
N SER A 144 -15.84 0.63 -11.00
CA SER A 144 -15.88 1.80 -10.11
C SER A 144 -17.25 1.95 -9.47
N VAL A 145 -17.39 1.54 -8.20
CA VAL A 145 -18.63 1.68 -7.42
C VAL A 145 -18.62 3.02 -6.69
N PRO A 146 -19.58 3.93 -6.91
CA PRO A 146 -19.63 5.19 -6.17
C PRO A 146 -19.65 4.97 -4.66
N VAL A 147 -18.88 5.78 -3.93
CA VAL A 147 -18.81 5.74 -2.48
C VAL A 147 -18.69 7.14 -1.90
N THR A 148 -18.95 7.28 -0.61
CA THR A 148 -18.71 8.52 0.15
C THR A 148 -17.61 8.27 1.17
N LEU A 149 -16.62 9.15 1.24
CA LEU A 149 -15.62 9.15 2.30
C LEU A 149 -16.16 9.91 3.53
N PRO A 150 -15.89 9.45 4.76
CA PRO A 150 -15.07 8.27 5.10
C PRO A 150 -15.77 6.94 4.81
N VAL A 151 -15.01 5.92 4.41
CA VAL A 151 -15.52 4.55 4.16
C VAL A 151 -14.69 3.51 4.91
N VAL A 152 -15.33 2.50 5.50
CA VAL A 152 -14.61 1.38 6.15
C VAL A 152 -14.46 0.23 5.17
N LEU A 153 -13.23 -0.03 4.74
CA LEU A 153 -12.89 -1.14 3.86
C LEU A 153 -12.57 -2.39 4.66
N GLU A 154 -12.70 -3.54 3.99
CA GLU A 154 -12.37 -4.85 4.52
C GLU A 154 -11.59 -5.68 3.49
N LEU A 155 -10.56 -6.38 3.98
CA LEU A 155 -9.80 -7.39 3.26
C LEU A 155 -9.68 -8.64 4.13
N VAL A 156 -10.26 -9.74 3.69
CA VAL A 156 -10.28 -11.03 4.41
C VAL A 156 -9.52 -12.07 3.62
N ARG A 157 -8.70 -12.87 4.30
CA ARG A 157 -8.20 -14.16 3.81
C ARG A 157 -8.68 -15.25 4.76
N GLU A 158 -9.39 -16.24 4.21
CA GLU A 158 -9.89 -17.42 4.93
C GLU A 158 -9.65 -18.66 4.06
N GLY A 159 -8.76 -19.55 4.50
CA GLY A 159 -8.25 -20.66 3.69
C GLY A 159 -7.73 -20.17 2.34
N ASP A 160 -8.23 -20.76 1.26
CA ASP A 160 -7.83 -20.42 -0.11
C ASP A 160 -8.59 -19.21 -0.69
N VAL A 161 -9.39 -18.51 0.11
CA VAL A 161 -10.27 -17.44 -0.38
C VAL A 161 -9.85 -16.09 0.16
N ILE A 162 -9.67 -15.13 -0.75
CA ILE A 162 -9.44 -13.72 -0.45
C ILE A 162 -10.65 -12.91 -0.88
N ARG A 163 -11.12 -12.02 -0.01
CA ARG A 163 -12.27 -11.15 -0.27
C ARG A 163 -11.95 -9.70 0.00
N THR A 164 -12.43 -8.82 -0.87
CA THR A 164 -12.39 -7.37 -0.66
C THR A 164 -13.79 -6.81 -0.54
N GLY A 165 -13.98 -5.78 0.28
CA GLY A 165 -15.30 -5.20 0.47
C GLY A 165 -15.33 -3.92 1.30
N VAL A 166 -16.55 -3.57 1.69
CA VAL A 166 -16.87 -2.51 2.65
C VAL A 166 -17.53 -3.18 3.84
N VAL A 167 -17.11 -2.83 5.05
CA VAL A 167 -17.72 -3.38 6.28
C VAL A 167 -19.21 -3.03 6.32
N GLY A 168 -20.07 -4.03 6.53
CA GLY A 168 -21.52 -3.87 6.53
C GLY A 168 -22.16 -3.78 5.13
N GLY A 169 -21.37 -3.90 4.06
CA GLY A 169 -21.88 -4.02 2.69
C GLY A 169 -22.46 -5.42 2.43
N ALA A 170 -23.58 -5.49 1.73
CA ALA A 170 -24.24 -6.76 1.38
C ALA A 170 -23.47 -7.58 0.32
N THR A 171 -22.36 -7.09 -0.21
CA THR A 171 -21.64 -7.70 -1.34
C THR A 171 -20.15 -7.39 -1.23
N HIS A 172 -19.32 -8.44 -1.27
CA HIS A 172 -17.88 -8.28 -1.47
C HIS A 172 -17.62 -7.73 -2.88
N LEU A 173 -16.71 -6.77 -3.02
CA LEU A 173 -16.31 -6.20 -4.31
C LEU A 173 -15.58 -7.23 -5.16
N SER A 174 -14.77 -8.07 -4.52
CA SER A 174 -14.16 -9.23 -5.15
C SER A 174 -14.09 -10.40 -4.17
N ALA A 175 -14.17 -11.60 -4.72
CA ALA A 175 -13.81 -12.82 -4.03
C ALA A 175 -12.95 -13.64 -5.01
N VAL A 176 -11.76 -14.03 -4.58
CA VAL A 176 -10.84 -14.84 -5.37
C VAL A 176 -10.46 -16.07 -4.59
N VAL A 177 -10.60 -17.22 -5.24
CA VAL A 177 -10.05 -18.49 -4.79
C VAL A 177 -8.65 -18.61 -5.37
N ASP A 178 -7.64 -18.82 -4.54
CA ASP A 178 -6.23 -18.85 -4.93
C ASP A 178 -5.48 -20.04 -4.29
N PRO A 179 -5.86 -21.30 -4.60
CA PRO A 179 -5.43 -22.49 -3.84
C PRO A 179 -3.94 -22.86 -4.03
N GLN A 180 -3.22 -22.12 -4.86
CA GLN A 180 -1.82 -22.36 -5.22
C GLN A 180 -1.03 -21.06 -5.36
N GLY A 181 -1.63 -19.90 -5.10
CA GLY A 181 -1.00 -18.62 -5.42
C GLY A 181 -0.08 -18.10 -4.33
N ASP A 182 0.77 -17.16 -4.74
CA ASP A 182 1.76 -16.52 -3.87
C ASP A 182 1.10 -15.78 -2.68
N LEU A 183 -0.21 -15.54 -2.74
CA LEU A 183 -1.00 -14.90 -1.69
C LEU A 183 -1.43 -15.83 -0.56
N MET A 184 -1.28 -17.15 -0.70
CA MET A 184 -1.56 -18.11 0.40
C MET A 184 -0.38 -18.29 1.35
N GLY A 185 0.82 -17.88 0.94
CA GLY A 185 2.00 -17.85 1.79
C GLY A 185 2.02 -16.67 2.77
N PRO A 186 3.20 -16.38 3.35
CA PRO A 186 3.41 -15.15 4.10
C PRO A 186 3.15 -13.91 3.24
N VAL A 187 2.42 -12.96 3.80
CA VAL A 187 2.02 -11.70 3.17
C VAL A 187 2.34 -10.51 4.08
N ARG A 188 2.42 -9.32 3.48
CA ARG A 188 2.46 -8.02 4.12
C ARG A 188 1.08 -7.41 3.95
N VAL A 189 0.37 -7.17 5.05
CA VAL A 189 -1.03 -6.76 5.05
C VAL A 189 -1.11 -5.36 5.65
N GLY A 190 -1.77 -4.43 4.96
CA GLY A 190 -1.85 -3.07 5.46
C GLY A 190 -2.57 -2.06 4.61
N VAL A 191 -2.34 -0.78 4.94
CA VAL A 191 -2.92 0.37 4.26
C VAL A 191 -1.93 0.90 3.22
N MET A 192 -2.45 1.30 2.07
CA MET A 192 -1.63 1.77 0.94
C MET A 192 -2.17 3.06 0.35
N GLN A 193 -1.28 3.82 -0.26
CA GLN A 193 -1.59 5.02 -1.01
C GLN A 193 -0.78 5.06 -2.30
N THR A 194 -1.43 5.56 -3.35
CA THR A 194 -0.75 6.01 -4.56
C THR A 194 -1.30 7.36 -5.02
N SER A 195 -0.44 8.18 -5.62
CA SER A 195 -0.88 9.42 -6.24
C SER A 195 -1.48 9.15 -7.62
N ASN A 196 -1.21 8.03 -8.28
CA ASN A 196 -1.52 7.82 -9.71
C ASN A 196 -0.82 8.85 -10.63
N ASP A 197 0.28 9.45 -10.16
CA ASP A 197 1.11 10.41 -10.89
C ASP A 197 2.46 10.54 -10.17
N ALA A 198 3.53 9.95 -10.73
CA ALA A 198 4.87 10.05 -10.15
C ALA A 198 5.44 11.47 -10.05
N GLN A 199 4.79 12.50 -10.62
CA GLN A 199 5.19 13.90 -10.51
C GLN A 199 4.38 14.69 -9.47
N ALA A 200 3.32 14.11 -8.91
CA ALA A 200 2.44 14.79 -7.95
C ALA A 200 2.42 14.07 -6.60
N LEU A 201 2.70 14.82 -5.52
CA LEU A 201 2.50 14.33 -4.16
C LEU A 201 1.00 14.36 -3.82
N ARG A 202 0.48 13.22 -3.39
CA ARG A 202 -0.89 13.07 -2.90
C ARG A 202 -0.87 12.25 -1.62
N SER A 203 -1.90 12.41 -0.81
CA SER A 203 -2.02 11.79 0.51
C SER A 203 -3.31 11.00 0.67
N ALA A 204 -3.26 10.02 1.57
CA ALA A 204 -4.43 9.33 2.11
C ALA A 204 -4.27 9.15 3.62
N THR A 205 -5.37 9.23 4.35
CA THR A 205 -5.40 9.07 5.81
C THR A 205 -6.34 7.94 6.19
N PHE A 206 -5.87 7.08 7.09
CA PHE A 206 -6.53 5.88 7.56
C PHE A 206 -6.72 5.94 9.07
N HIS A 207 -7.89 5.51 9.53
CA HIS A 207 -8.26 5.43 10.93
C HIS A 207 -8.88 4.07 11.24
N ARG A 208 -9.05 3.76 12.53
CA ARG A 208 -9.75 2.55 12.99
C ARG A 208 -9.19 1.28 12.31
N ILE A 209 -7.86 1.23 12.18
CA ILE A 209 -7.18 0.11 11.54
C ILE A 209 -7.19 -1.07 12.51
N ALA A 210 -7.75 -2.18 12.09
CA ALA A 210 -7.78 -3.41 12.89
C ALA A 210 -7.36 -4.59 12.04
N LEU A 211 -6.46 -5.42 12.60
CA LEU A 211 -5.96 -6.63 11.98
C LEU A 211 -6.10 -7.79 12.97
N SER A 212 -6.95 -8.75 12.63
CA SER A 212 -7.30 -9.90 13.47
C SER A 212 -7.29 -11.20 12.66
N ALA A 213 -7.51 -12.33 13.33
CA ALA A 213 -7.97 -13.55 12.65
C ALA A 213 -9.37 -13.31 12.04
N PRO A 214 -9.80 -14.09 11.04
CA PRO A 214 -11.19 -14.08 10.57
C PRO A 214 -12.15 -14.51 11.69
N GLU A 215 -13.37 -13.99 11.64
CA GLU A 215 -14.48 -14.38 12.52
C GLU A 215 -15.13 -15.69 12.08
#